data_AF-A0A447D216-F1
#
_entry.id   AF-A0A447D216-F1
#
_cell.length_a   1.000
_cell.length_b   1.000
_cell.length_c   1.000
_cell.angle_alpha   90.00
_cell.angle_beta   90.00
_cell.angle_gamma   90.00
#
_symmetry.space_group_name_H-M   'P 1'
#
loop_
_entity.id
_entity.type
_entity.pdbx_description
1 polymer ?
#
loop_
_entity_poly.entity_id
_entity_poly.type
_entity_poly.pdbx_seq_one_letter_code
_entity_poly.pdbx_strand_id
1 'polypeptide(L)'
;MSELKAAPAARWSIVRRITDWLARPVSRWILAGLVVAGFFGGVLFWGAFHTVVEASNTLEFCTGCHVMRDFVYKEYATTIHYQNRTGVKATCSDCHVPKEWFPKMMRKVQATNELWHWMLGTIDTKEKFEAKRLELATHVWDRMKQTDSLECRNCHTLQSMNPEFQKPRARKVHLDAFTSGQTCIDCHKGIAHNSPRERLTTAQIEALEKPNPAFIRPIPPTFIDGLARVTAREEAEAKARDEAARAAEQALRTRIEAELARKASGDSGAAAVDTFGVDWAAVPAKTVTLFYPGVSSFEWIQVARDHTGARGFLRTGERCNECHGKEVKDIGSKLVSGTKNEPTPIPGKRPWIDLSVQAAQDGTDLFLRFEWSDTPHAPVPFVEGGKMDPQHASKLSMMIAGPAVARAEQGGCWVTCHHDVRSMPDAARVDPTAAPGLLADARDAAIAQGLTKYLAESRERIDLQGKDGPRGGGIAVKSAPDLAALRAAGTRMELLRLRPGRPAESGSVLAQRLMEGGVPITGSIAQVGDRWVATLRRPLKPSDSGDIGIVPGAVYTVGFAVHDDFADARFHHVSLELRLALDGAASELPITSIAPSRR
;
A
#
# COMPACT_ATOMS: atom_id res chain seq x y z
N MET A 1 64.94 80.72 -41.51
CA MET A 1 65.73 79.47 -41.50
C MET A 1 65.49 78.79 -40.17
N SER A 2 65.27 77.47 -40.24
CA SER A 2 65.26 76.46 -39.17
C SER A 2 64.28 76.62 -38.00
N GLU A 3 63.70 75.57 -37.43
CA GLU A 3 63.46 74.19 -37.82
C GLU A 3 62.41 73.72 -36.81
N LEU A 4 61.33 73.09 -37.27
CA LEU A 4 60.48 72.26 -36.43
C LEU A 4 61.30 71.07 -35.93
N LYS A 5 61.50 70.92 -34.61
CA LYS A 5 61.85 69.64 -34.00
C LYS A 5 60.61 68.98 -33.42
N ALA A 6 59.98 68.13 -34.24
CA ALA A 6 59.03 67.14 -33.77
C ALA A 6 59.78 66.02 -33.02
N ALA A 7 59.29 65.65 -31.85
CA ALA A 7 59.77 64.50 -31.07
C ALA A 7 59.42 63.18 -31.78
N PRO A 8 60.31 62.16 -31.80
CA PRO A 8 60.06 60.92 -32.54
C PRO A 8 59.14 59.96 -31.77
N ALA A 9 58.25 59.32 -32.55
CA ALA A 9 57.28 58.33 -32.14
C ALA A 9 57.90 57.04 -31.57
N ALA A 10 57.79 56.84 -30.26
CA ALA A 10 58.27 55.62 -29.57
C ALA A 10 57.23 54.49 -29.45
N ARG A 11 56.09 54.53 -30.17
CA ARG A 11 55.04 53.48 -30.11
C ARG A 11 55.00 52.52 -31.31
N TRP A 12 55.80 52.77 -32.35
CA TRP A 12 55.87 51.92 -33.57
C TRP A 12 56.96 50.83 -33.55
N SER A 13 57.75 50.74 -32.47
CA SER A 13 58.90 49.83 -32.44
C SER A 13 58.53 48.38 -32.08
N ILE A 14 57.54 48.16 -31.20
CA ILE A 14 57.19 46.81 -30.73
C ILE A 14 56.39 46.03 -31.78
N VAL A 15 55.38 46.65 -32.40
CA VAL A 15 54.56 46.01 -33.44
C VAL A 15 55.42 45.63 -34.64
N ARG A 16 56.29 46.54 -35.10
CA ARG A 16 57.21 46.26 -36.22
C ARG A 16 58.23 45.18 -35.87
N ARG A 17 58.74 45.16 -34.63
CA ARG A 17 59.64 44.09 -34.15
C ARG A 17 58.95 42.73 -34.09
N ILE A 18 57.67 42.67 -33.69
CA ILE A 18 56.89 41.43 -33.67
C ILE A 18 56.57 40.97 -35.09
N THR A 19 56.19 41.87 -36.01
CA THR A 19 55.93 41.51 -37.41
C THR A 19 57.21 41.11 -38.15
N ASP A 20 58.33 41.79 -37.93
CA ASP A 20 59.64 41.45 -38.50
C ASP A 20 60.16 40.13 -37.91
N TRP A 21 59.88 39.85 -36.64
CA TRP A 21 60.20 38.57 -35.99
C TRP A 21 59.34 37.44 -36.57
N LEU A 22 58.02 37.62 -36.71
CA LEU A 22 57.10 36.65 -37.32
C LEU A 22 57.32 36.46 -38.84
N ALA A 23 57.95 37.42 -39.53
CA ALA A 23 58.33 37.31 -40.94
C ALA A 23 59.62 36.50 -41.16
N ARG A 24 60.45 36.29 -40.12
CA ARG A 24 61.66 35.48 -40.22
C ARG A 24 61.28 33.99 -40.39
N PRO A 25 61.91 33.26 -41.33
CA PRO A 25 61.60 31.86 -41.58
C PRO A 25 61.77 31.01 -40.32
N VAL A 26 62.82 31.27 -39.53
CA VAL A 26 63.09 30.57 -38.26
C VAL A 26 61.97 30.74 -37.24
N SER A 27 61.45 31.97 -37.05
CA SER A 27 60.35 32.21 -36.11
C SER A 27 59.04 31.60 -36.57
N ARG A 28 58.79 31.50 -37.89
CA ARG A 28 57.63 30.79 -38.45
C ARG A 28 57.69 29.30 -38.19
N TRP A 29 58.86 28.68 -38.34
CA TRP A 29 59.06 27.27 -38.02
C TRP A 29 58.96 26.98 -36.52
N ILE A 30 59.46 27.88 -35.66
CA ILE A 30 59.29 27.78 -34.20
C ILE A 30 57.81 27.90 -33.82
N LEU A 31 57.09 28.89 -34.35
CA LEU A 31 55.68 29.07 -34.06
C LEU A 31 54.83 27.90 -34.58
N ALA A 32 55.11 27.42 -35.80
CA ALA A 32 54.48 26.22 -36.35
C ALA A 32 54.77 24.99 -35.47
N GLY A 33 56.01 24.82 -35.02
CA GLY A 33 56.40 23.77 -34.09
C GLY A 33 55.66 23.85 -32.75
N LEU A 34 55.50 25.04 -32.17
CA LEU A 34 54.74 25.26 -30.93
C LEU A 34 53.24 25.00 -31.11
N VAL A 35 52.65 25.39 -32.24
CA VAL A 35 51.24 25.11 -32.55
C VAL A 35 51.02 23.61 -32.73
N VAL A 36 51.90 22.93 -33.46
CA VAL A 36 51.84 21.48 -33.66
C VAL A 36 52.05 20.73 -32.34
N ALA A 37 53.08 21.09 -31.57
CA ALA A 37 53.33 20.50 -30.25
C ALA A 37 52.20 20.78 -29.26
N GLY A 38 51.63 21.99 -29.27
CA GLY A 38 50.48 22.35 -28.44
C GLY A 38 49.22 21.59 -28.83
N PHE A 39 48.97 21.38 -30.12
CA PHE A 39 47.85 20.57 -30.61
C PHE A 39 47.98 19.11 -30.14
N PHE A 40 49.12 18.46 -30.42
CA PHE A 40 49.34 17.08 -30.00
C PHE A 40 49.39 16.94 -28.48
N GLY A 41 50.01 17.88 -27.78
CA GLY A 41 50.01 17.94 -26.32
C GLY A 41 48.60 18.09 -25.75
N GLY A 42 47.76 18.93 -26.36
CA GLY A 42 46.34 19.09 -26.00
C GLY A 42 45.52 17.83 -26.23
N VAL A 43 45.72 17.15 -27.37
CA VAL A 43 45.06 15.86 -27.67
C VAL A 43 45.47 14.78 -26.67
N LEU A 44 46.77 14.67 -26.37
CA LEU A 44 47.27 13.72 -25.37
C LEU A 44 46.71 14.01 -23.98
N PHE A 45 46.72 15.29 -23.57
CA PHE A 45 46.15 15.70 -22.29
C PHE A 45 44.66 15.39 -22.21
N TRP A 46 43.88 15.76 -23.22
CA TRP A 46 42.44 15.52 -23.24
C TRP A 46 42.11 14.03 -23.24
N GLY A 47 42.81 13.24 -24.05
CA GLY A 47 42.66 11.78 -24.09
C GLY A 47 43.00 11.13 -22.76
N ALA A 48 44.14 11.50 -22.15
CA ALA A 48 44.55 10.99 -20.84
C ALA A 48 43.55 11.39 -19.75
N PHE A 49 43.13 12.65 -19.72
CA PHE A 49 42.15 13.16 -18.76
C PHE A 49 40.83 12.40 -18.85
N HIS A 50 40.26 12.27 -20.06
CA HIS A 50 39.00 11.56 -20.26
C HIS A 50 39.12 10.08 -19.87
N THR A 51 40.25 9.45 -20.17
CA THR A 51 40.54 8.06 -19.78
C THR A 51 40.52 7.90 -18.26
N VAL A 52 41.14 8.82 -17.50
CA VAL A 52 41.12 8.79 -16.02
C VAL A 52 39.70 9.04 -15.47
N VAL A 53 38.97 9.97 -16.06
CA VAL A 53 37.58 10.27 -15.67
C VAL A 53 36.68 9.06 -15.87
N GLU A 54 36.89 8.29 -16.95
CA GLU A 54 36.10 7.10 -17.24
C GLU A 54 36.56 5.88 -16.43
N ALA A 55 37.86 5.69 -16.24
CA ALA A 55 38.40 4.67 -15.35
C ALA A 55 37.86 4.83 -13.91
N SER A 56 37.68 6.07 -13.45
CA SER A 56 37.08 6.36 -12.14
C SER A 56 35.55 6.23 -12.08
N ASN A 57 34.90 5.78 -13.16
CA ASN A 57 33.48 5.43 -13.21
C ASN A 57 33.25 3.91 -13.25
N THR A 58 34.30 3.10 -13.30
CA THR A 58 34.15 1.64 -13.41
C THR A 58 33.76 1.02 -12.07
N LEU A 59 33.16 -0.16 -12.14
CA LEU A 59 32.80 -0.94 -10.97
C LEU A 59 34.05 -1.35 -10.18
N GLU A 60 35.13 -1.69 -10.88
CA GLU A 60 36.42 -2.07 -10.29
C GLU A 60 37.03 -0.91 -9.49
N PHE A 61 36.95 0.32 -10.00
CA PHE A 61 37.40 1.49 -9.26
C PHE A 61 36.55 1.73 -8.00
N CYS A 62 35.22 1.74 -8.15
CA CYS A 62 34.32 1.97 -7.01
C CYS A 62 34.48 0.90 -5.92
N THR A 63 34.70 -0.36 -6.29
CA THR A 63 34.91 -1.49 -5.36
C THR A 63 36.36 -1.64 -4.91
N GLY A 64 37.26 -0.74 -5.32
CA GLY A 64 38.62 -0.67 -4.80
C GLY A 64 38.67 -0.28 -3.31
N CYS A 65 37.69 0.49 -2.83
CA CYS A 65 37.54 0.83 -1.42
C CYS A 65 36.83 -0.31 -0.65
N HIS A 66 37.36 -0.69 0.52
CA HIS A 66 36.82 -1.81 1.30
C HIS A 66 35.37 -1.61 1.75
N VAL A 67 34.96 -0.38 2.12
CA VAL A 67 33.57 -0.05 2.49
C VAL A 67 32.60 -0.35 1.33
N MET A 68 33.00 0.01 0.11
CA MET A 68 32.20 -0.24 -1.09
C MET A 68 32.19 -1.71 -1.47
N ARG A 69 33.33 -2.40 -1.37
CA ARG A 69 33.47 -3.82 -1.69
C ARG A 69 32.74 -4.74 -0.71
N ASP A 70 32.94 -4.51 0.59
CA ASP A 70 32.61 -5.47 1.62
C ASP A 70 31.19 -5.27 2.17
N PHE A 71 30.63 -4.07 2.01
CA PHE A 71 29.29 -3.71 2.49
C PHE A 71 28.34 -3.39 1.33
N VAL A 72 28.60 -2.34 0.55
CA VAL A 72 27.65 -1.77 -0.43
C VAL A 72 27.47 -2.67 -1.66
N TYR A 73 28.57 -3.22 -2.19
CA TYR A 73 28.55 -4.09 -3.37
C TYR A 73 27.77 -5.38 -3.14
N LYS A 74 27.87 -5.96 -1.93
CA LYS A 74 27.12 -7.17 -1.57
C LYS A 74 25.61 -6.95 -1.63
N GLU A 75 25.14 -5.77 -1.26
CA GLU A 75 23.72 -5.41 -1.37
C GLU A 75 23.33 -5.27 -2.86
N TYR A 76 24.12 -4.52 -3.63
CA TYR A 76 23.88 -4.30 -5.05
C TYR A 76 23.87 -5.60 -5.87
N ALA A 77 24.75 -6.55 -5.57
CA ALA A 77 24.89 -7.82 -6.29
C ALA A 77 23.63 -8.70 -6.23
N THR A 78 22.73 -8.45 -5.27
CA THR A 78 21.46 -9.19 -5.13
C THR A 78 20.31 -8.58 -5.95
N THR A 79 20.56 -7.49 -6.68
CA THR A 79 19.50 -6.67 -7.30
C THR A 79 19.39 -6.90 -8.81
N ILE A 80 18.25 -6.49 -9.37
CA ILE A 80 17.99 -6.52 -10.82
C ILE A 80 18.97 -5.63 -11.62
N HIS A 81 19.59 -4.63 -10.98
CA HIS A 81 20.59 -3.78 -11.63
C HIS A 81 21.94 -4.45 -11.77
N TYR A 82 22.19 -5.55 -11.01
CA TYR A 82 23.37 -6.39 -11.17
C TYR A 82 23.14 -7.53 -12.15
N GLN A 83 22.02 -8.25 -12.02
CA GLN A 83 21.67 -9.39 -12.87
C GLN A 83 20.19 -9.36 -13.24
N ASN A 84 19.89 -9.40 -14.54
CA ASN A 84 18.54 -9.35 -15.07
C ASN A 84 18.37 -10.13 -16.36
N ARG A 85 17.10 -10.27 -16.77
CA ARG A 85 16.70 -11.03 -17.96
C ARG A 85 17.17 -10.46 -19.30
N THR A 86 17.58 -9.19 -19.37
CA THR A 86 17.96 -8.53 -20.62
C THR A 86 19.47 -8.41 -20.81
N GLY A 87 20.26 -8.71 -19.77
CA GLY A 87 21.72 -8.60 -19.80
C GLY A 87 22.27 -7.16 -19.74
N VAL A 88 21.40 -6.15 -19.58
CA VAL A 88 21.81 -4.74 -19.46
C VAL A 88 22.03 -4.40 -18.00
N LYS A 89 23.28 -4.17 -17.61
CA LYS A 89 23.67 -3.90 -16.22
C LYS A 89 23.90 -2.40 -16.00
N ALA A 90 23.32 -1.84 -14.95
CA ALA A 90 23.64 -0.50 -14.48
C ALA A 90 24.66 -0.61 -13.36
N THR A 91 25.82 0.02 -13.53
CA THR A 91 26.93 -0.01 -12.56
C THR A 91 26.80 1.11 -11.51
N CYS A 92 27.77 1.21 -10.59
CA CYS A 92 27.75 2.23 -9.54
C CYS A 92 27.65 3.65 -10.10
N SER A 93 28.41 3.95 -11.16
CA SER A 93 28.45 5.28 -11.75
C SER A 93 27.16 5.65 -12.48
N ASP A 94 26.48 4.69 -13.10
CA ASP A 94 25.20 4.94 -13.79
C ASP A 94 24.13 5.54 -12.85
N CYS A 95 24.21 5.22 -11.55
CA CYS A 95 23.28 5.71 -10.52
C CYS A 95 23.85 6.85 -9.65
N HIS A 96 25.17 6.89 -9.40
CA HIS A 96 25.78 7.84 -8.45
C HIS A 96 26.54 9.01 -9.11
N VAL A 97 26.74 8.95 -10.42
CA VAL A 97 27.50 9.94 -11.21
C VAL A 97 26.66 10.37 -12.42
N PRO A 98 26.31 11.66 -12.54
CA PRO A 98 25.58 12.13 -13.72
C PRO A 98 26.31 11.82 -15.03
N LYS A 99 25.58 11.56 -16.11
CA LYS A 99 26.17 11.33 -17.43
C LYS A 99 26.63 12.63 -18.12
N GLU A 100 25.87 13.71 -17.93
CA GLU A 100 26.16 15.04 -18.48
C GLU A 100 27.48 15.62 -17.95
N TRP A 101 28.25 16.29 -18.81
CA TRP A 101 29.62 16.72 -18.49
C TRP A 101 29.69 17.64 -17.25
N PHE A 102 28.91 18.73 -17.22
CA PHE A 102 28.98 19.69 -16.11
C PHE A 102 28.57 19.06 -14.76
N PRO A 103 27.40 18.38 -14.64
CA PRO A 103 27.02 17.71 -13.40
C PRO A 103 27.97 16.58 -13.00
N LYS A 104 28.51 15.82 -13.97
CA LYS A 104 29.53 14.78 -13.72
C LYS A 104 30.76 15.36 -13.06
N MET A 105 31.31 16.44 -13.63
CA MET A 105 32.52 17.07 -13.10
C MET A 105 32.27 17.68 -11.73
N MET A 106 31.14 18.34 -11.51
CA MET A 106 30.75 18.85 -10.19
C MET A 106 30.66 17.73 -9.15
N ARG A 107 30.04 16.60 -9.50
CA ARG A 107 29.95 15.42 -8.62
C ARG A 107 31.33 14.83 -8.31
N LYS A 108 32.24 14.75 -9.30
CA LYS A 108 33.61 14.27 -9.10
C LYS A 108 34.41 15.19 -8.18
N VAL A 109 34.22 16.51 -8.28
CA VAL A 109 34.81 17.47 -7.33
C VAL A 109 34.24 17.25 -5.92
N GLN A 110 32.92 17.11 -5.77
CA GLN A 110 32.30 16.79 -4.47
C GLN A 110 32.77 15.45 -3.90
N ALA A 111 33.03 14.46 -4.75
CA ALA A 111 33.52 13.14 -4.35
C ALA A 111 34.91 13.20 -3.70
N THR A 112 35.70 14.26 -3.91
CA THR A 112 37.00 14.41 -3.24
C THR A 112 36.85 14.44 -1.71
N ASN A 113 35.69 14.86 -1.19
CA ASN A 113 35.40 14.80 0.24
C ASN A 113 35.30 13.35 0.77
N GLU A 114 34.96 12.38 -0.08
CA GLU A 114 34.94 10.96 0.29
C GLU A 114 36.36 10.44 0.58
N LEU A 115 37.38 10.97 -0.11
CA LEU A 115 38.79 10.65 0.16
C LEU A 115 39.24 11.20 1.52
N TRP A 116 38.79 12.41 1.87
CA TRP A 116 39.04 13.00 3.18
C TRP A 116 38.42 12.15 4.30
N HIS A 117 37.17 11.74 4.14
CA HIS A 117 36.46 10.90 5.11
C HIS A 117 36.97 9.46 5.19
N TRP A 118 37.53 8.94 4.09
CA TRP A 118 38.28 7.68 4.07
C TRP A 118 39.56 7.80 4.89
N MET A 119 40.34 8.86 4.71
CA MET A 119 41.57 9.10 5.48
C MET A 119 41.29 9.25 6.98
N LEU A 120 40.16 9.87 7.34
CA LEU A 120 39.71 9.99 8.73
C LEU A 120 39.07 8.72 9.31
N GLY A 121 38.84 7.67 8.51
CA GLY A 121 38.24 6.41 8.99
C GLY A 121 36.80 6.59 9.52
N THR A 122 36.03 7.53 8.97
CA THR A 122 34.70 7.87 9.51
C THR A 122 33.63 6.79 9.29
N ILE A 123 33.84 5.88 8.32
CA ILE A 123 32.95 4.77 7.96
C ILE A 123 33.73 3.48 7.65
N ASP A 124 34.94 3.34 8.20
CA ASP A 124 35.86 2.24 7.88
C ASP A 124 35.43 0.87 8.42
N THR A 125 34.53 0.81 9.42
CA THR A 125 33.90 -0.42 9.88
C THR A 125 32.42 -0.48 9.53
N LYS A 126 31.84 -1.69 9.58
CA LYS A 126 30.42 -1.88 9.30
C LYS A 126 29.55 -1.10 10.28
N GLU A 127 29.92 -1.08 11.55
CA GLU A 127 29.18 -0.40 12.63
C GLU A 127 29.15 1.11 12.39
N LYS A 128 30.29 1.70 12.03
CA LYS A 128 30.36 3.14 11.69
C LYS A 128 29.56 3.47 10.43
N PHE A 129 29.66 2.61 9.40
CA PHE A 129 28.86 2.76 8.18
C PHE A 129 27.36 2.70 8.46
N GLU A 130 26.90 1.71 9.24
CA GLU A 130 25.49 1.57 9.63
C GLU A 130 24.97 2.73 10.48
N ALA A 131 25.82 3.28 11.35
CA ALA A 131 25.50 4.47 12.14
C ALA A 131 25.28 5.71 11.25
N LYS A 132 26.05 5.84 10.16
CA LYS A 132 25.93 6.94 9.18
C LYS A 132 25.02 6.63 7.99
N ARG A 133 24.46 5.42 7.86
CA ARG A 133 23.69 4.99 6.69
C ARG A 133 22.56 5.97 6.33
N LEU A 134 21.80 6.45 7.32
CA LEU A 134 20.69 7.37 7.09
C LEU A 134 21.17 8.72 6.52
N GLU A 135 22.23 9.28 7.10
CA GLU A 135 22.85 10.53 6.65
C GLU A 135 23.32 10.40 5.20
N LEU A 136 24.11 9.36 4.92
CA LEU A 136 24.66 9.10 3.59
C LEU A 136 23.57 8.84 2.53
N ALA A 137 22.55 8.06 2.88
CA ALA A 137 21.43 7.80 1.99
C ALA A 137 20.63 9.07 1.69
N THR A 138 20.40 9.92 2.69
CA THR A 138 19.67 11.18 2.54
C THR A 138 20.40 12.13 1.59
N HIS A 139 21.73 12.25 1.67
CA HIS A 139 22.50 13.05 0.72
C HIS A 139 22.33 12.60 -0.74
N VAL A 140 22.26 11.29 -0.98
CA VAL A 140 22.02 10.74 -2.33
C VAL A 140 20.59 11.00 -2.77
N TRP A 141 19.61 10.78 -1.89
CA TRP A 141 18.20 11.01 -2.19
C TRP A 141 17.90 12.48 -2.49
N ASP A 142 18.46 13.40 -1.72
CA ASP A 142 18.31 14.85 -1.93
C ASP A 142 18.86 15.27 -3.29
N ARG A 143 20.04 14.76 -3.66
CA ARG A 143 20.64 15.06 -4.97
C ARG A 143 19.75 14.55 -6.11
N MET A 144 19.34 13.29 -6.05
CA MET A 144 18.44 12.70 -7.06
C MET A 144 17.09 13.40 -7.09
N LYS A 145 16.60 13.90 -5.95
CA LYS A 145 15.34 14.66 -5.88
C LYS A 145 15.47 16.01 -6.58
N GLN A 146 16.58 16.73 -6.35
CA GLN A 146 16.84 18.05 -6.93
C GLN A 146 16.98 18.00 -8.46
N THR A 147 17.41 16.88 -9.02
CA THR A 147 17.66 16.71 -10.46
C THR A 147 16.59 15.88 -11.18
N ASP A 148 15.38 15.75 -10.60
CA ASP A 148 14.28 14.94 -11.17
C ASP A 148 14.70 13.48 -11.47
N SER A 149 15.54 12.92 -10.60
CA SER A 149 16.12 11.57 -10.71
C SER A 149 16.81 11.35 -12.05
N LEU A 150 17.63 12.33 -12.48
CA LEU A 150 18.36 12.34 -13.75
C LEU A 150 19.05 11.00 -14.05
N GLU A 151 19.73 10.43 -13.06
CA GLU A 151 20.48 9.18 -13.19
C GLU A 151 19.54 7.99 -13.50
N CYS A 152 18.39 7.91 -12.82
CA CYS A 152 17.37 6.90 -13.12
C CYS A 152 16.82 7.05 -14.54
N ARG A 153 16.58 8.29 -14.96
CA ARG A 153 15.94 8.62 -16.24
C ARG A 153 16.80 8.38 -17.46
N ASN A 154 18.11 8.26 -17.29
CA ASN A 154 19.00 7.84 -18.38
C ASN A 154 18.65 6.45 -18.92
N CYS A 155 18.01 5.62 -18.09
CA CYS A 155 17.58 4.26 -18.47
C CYS A 155 16.06 4.06 -18.32
N HIS A 156 15.41 4.79 -17.41
CA HIS A 156 14.00 4.64 -17.06
C HIS A 156 13.25 5.98 -17.19
N THR A 157 12.74 6.28 -18.36
CA THR A 157 11.89 7.48 -18.57
C THR A 157 10.43 7.13 -18.30
N LEU A 158 9.74 7.97 -17.53
CA LEU A 158 8.31 7.77 -17.24
C LEU A 158 7.47 7.68 -18.52
N GLN A 159 7.84 8.46 -19.54
CA GLN A 159 7.17 8.51 -20.85
C GLN A 159 7.29 7.22 -21.67
N SER A 160 8.36 6.44 -21.47
CA SER A 160 8.61 5.21 -22.23
C SER A 160 8.21 3.95 -21.44
N MET A 161 7.73 4.09 -20.21
CA MET A 161 7.21 2.95 -19.45
C MET A 161 5.87 2.52 -20.03
N ASN A 162 5.78 1.27 -20.51
CA ASN A 162 4.51 0.73 -21.00
C ASN A 162 3.64 0.26 -19.81
N PRO A 163 2.43 0.82 -19.61
CA PRO A 163 1.55 0.40 -18.52
C PRO A 163 1.07 -1.05 -18.67
N GLU A 164 1.00 -1.64 -19.86
CA GLU A 164 0.50 -3.03 -20.04
C GLU A 164 1.32 -4.09 -19.28
N PHE A 165 2.59 -3.79 -19.00
CA PHE A 165 3.53 -4.68 -18.31
C PHE A 165 3.84 -4.23 -16.87
N GLN A 166 3.11 -3.24 -16.38
CA GLN A 166 3.23 -2.79 -14.99
C GLN A 166 2.13 -3.43 -14.13
N LYS A 167 2.45 -3.66 -12.85
CA LYS A 167 1.44 -4.06 -11.88
C LYS A 167 0.35 -2.97 -11.76
N PRO A 168 -0.92 -3.34 -11.48
CA PRO A 168 -2.03 -2.39 -11.41
C PRO A 168 -1.75 -1.14 -10.58
N ARG A 169 -1.23 -1.33 -9.36
CA ARG A 169 -0.85 -0.24 -8.47
C ARG A 169 0.26 0.66 -9.05
N ALA A 170 1.29 0.06 -9.65
CA ALA A 170 2.38 0.82 -10.24
C ALA A 170 1.90 1.71 -11.40
N ARG A 171 0.96 1.24 -12.22
CA ARG A 171 0.35 2.03 -13.31
C ARG A 171 -0.35 3.28 -12.78
N LYS A 172 -1.15 3.12 -11.73
CA LYS A 172 -1.84 4.24 -11.07
C LYS A 172 -0.85 5.27 -10.53
N VAL A 173 0.11 4.82 -9.73
CA VAL A 173 1.12 5.72 -9.15
C VAL A 173 1.98 6.40 -10.21
N HIS A 174 2.37 5.70 -11.28
CA HIS A 174 3.09 6.30 -12.39
C HIS A 174 2.23 7.30 -13.17
N LEU A 175 0.93 7.02 -13.36
CA LEU A 175 -0.01 7.97 -13.95
C LEU A 175 -0.09 9.26 -13.12
N ASP A 176 -0.21 9.13 -11.80
CA ASP A 176 -0.25 10.28 -10.88
C ASP A 176 1.09 11.03 -10.86
N ALA A 177 2.22 10.36 -11.07
CA ALA A 177 3.54 10.99 -11.11
C ALA A 177 3.68 11.98 -12.28
N PHE A 178 2.98 11.77 -13.41
CA PHE A 178 2.95 12.72 -14.52
C PHE A 178 2.40 14.09 -14.09
N THR A 179 1.30 14.09 -13.32
CA THR A 179 0.54 15.29 -12.99
C THR A 179 0.92 15.89 -11.64
N SER A 180 1.46 15.10 -10.72
CA SER A 180 1.86 15.56 -9.38
C SER A 180 3.29 16.14 -9.34
N GLY A 181 4.16 15.81 -10.30
CA GLY A 181 5.56 16.24 -10.28
C GLY A 181 6.42 15.46 -9.28
N GLN A 182 6.07 14.20 -9.04
CA GLN A 182 6.88 13.27 -8.26
C GLN A 182 8.07 12.74 -9.09
N THR A 183 9.18 12.50 -8.41
CA THR A 183 10.40 11.92 -8.99
C THR A 183 10.51 10.44 -8.65
N CYS A 184 11.42 9.72 -9.32
CA CYS A 184 11.60 8.28 -9.09
C CYS A 184 11.94 7.98 -7.62
N ILE A 185 12.80 8.81 -7.01
CA ILE A 185 13.26 8.62 -5.63
C ILE A 185 12.19 8.95 -4.57
N ASP A 186 11.08 9.59 -4.95
CA ASP A 186 9.96 9.80 -4.03
C ASP A 186 9.38 8.47 -3.57
N CYS A 187 9.27 7.50 -4.49
CA CYS A 187 8.74 6.17 -4.18
C CYS A 187 9.83 5.09 -4.08
N HIS A 188 10.89 5.17 -4.89
CA HIS A 188 11.89 4.11 -5.02
C HIS A 188 13.16 4.39 -4.20
N LYS A 189 13.06 4.46 -2.86
CA LYS A 189 14.24 4.60 -1.98
C LYS A 189 14.84 3.24 -1.61
N GLY A 190 16.16 3.10 -1.75
CA GLY A 190 16.89 1.87 -1.43
C GLY A 190 16.72 0.77 -2.48
N ILE A 191 16.81 1.14 -3.76
CA ILE A 191 16.65 0.21 -4.90
C ILE A 191 17.78 -0.82 -4.94
N ALA A 192 19.02 -0.37 -4.75
CA ALA A 192 20.22 -1.19 -4.85
C ALA A 192 20.84 -1.54 -3.48
N HIS A 193 20.38 -0.88 -2.42
CA HIS A 193 21.00 -0.91 -1.08
C HIS A 193 19.92 -0.94 -0.01
N ASN A 194 20.24 -1.51 1.15
CA ASN A 194 19.33 -1.57 2.29
C ASN A 194 18.89 -0.15 2.69
N SER A 195 17.57 0.06 2.69
CA SER A 195 16.96 1.38 2.84
C SER A 195 16.84 1.77 4.31
N PRO A 196 17.45 2.88 4.77
CA PRO A 196 17.22 3.39 6.13
C PRO A 196 15.94 4.22 6.25
N ARG A 197 15.00 4.16 5.27
CA ARG A 197 13.79 5.02 5.21
C ARG A 197 12.94 4.94 6.48
N GLU A 198 12.85 3.77 7.10
CA GLU A 198 12.11 3.54 8.36
C GLU A 198 12.66 4.32 9.56
N ARG A 199 13.91 4.79 9.49
CA ARG A 199 14.54 5.61 10.55
C ARG A 199 14.14 7.08 10.46
N LEU A 200 13.48 7.50 9.38
CA LEU A 200 12.97 8.86 9.22
C LEU A 200 11.66 9.06 9.98
N THR A 201 11.49 10.27 10.52
CA THR A 201 10.20 10.74 11.03
C THR A 201 9.21 11.00 9.89
N THR A 202 7.91 11.01 10.19
CA THR A 202 6.87 11.35 9.21
C THR A 202 7.13 12.69 8.54
N ALA A 203 7.51 13.73 9.30
CA ALA A 203 7.78 15.07 8.76
C ALA A 203 8.97 15.06 7.78
N GLN A 204 10.03 14.31 8.09
CA GLN A 204 11.18 14.18 7.18
C GLN A 204 10.79 13.45 5.88
N ILE A 205 10.00 12.37 5.96
CA ILE A 205 9.50 11.65 4.78
C ILE A 205 8.65 12.58 3.92
N GLU A 206 7.71 13.31 4.54
CA GLU A 206 6.85 14.25 3.81
C GLU A 206 7.64 15.37 3.13
N ALA A 207 8.70 15.87 3.76
CA ALA A 207 9.59 16.86 3.17
C ALA A 207 10.36 16.29 1.97
N LEU A 208 10.98 15.11 2.13
CA LEU A 208 11.76 14.45 1.08
C LEU A 208 10.91 14.04 -0.12
N GLU A 209 9.69 13.57 0.13
CA GLU A 209 8.76 13.06 -0.88
C GLU A 209 7.80 14.15 -1.38
N LYS A 210 8.04 15.41 -1.05
CA LYS A 210 7.20 16.54 -1.48
C LYS A 210 7.25 16.67 -3.01
N PRO A 211 6.10 16.65 -3.71
CA PRO A 211 6.11 16.79 -5.17
C PRO A 211 6.65 18.17 -5.58
N ASN A 212 7.31 18.23 -6.74
CA ASN A 212 7.82 19.46 -7.31
C ASN A 212 7.05 19.81 -8.59
N PRO A 213 6.26 20.90 -8.61
CA PRO A 213 5.50 21.31 -9.78
C PRO A 213 6.33 21.50 -11.06
N ALA A 214 7.62 21.81 -10.93
CA ALA A 214 8.53 21.95 -12.06
C ALA A 214 8.77 20.63 -12.84
N PHE A 215 8.46 19.48 -12.24
CA PHE A 215 8.68 18.15 -12.84
C PHE A 215 7.41 17.53 -13.43
N ILE A 216 6.29 18.25 -13.39
CA ILE A 216 5.04 17.89 -14.04
C ILE A 216 5.28 17.77 -15.54
N ARG A 217 4.73 16.73 -16.15
CA ARG A 217 4.90 16.44 -17.59
C ARG A 217 3.61 15.87 -18.18
N PRO A 218 3.33 16.13 -19.47
CA PRO A 218 2.12 15.60 -20.10
C PRO A 218 2.18 14.07 -20.18
N ILE A 219 1.01 13.44 -20.08
CA ILE A 219 0.86 12.00 -20.26
C ILE A 219 0.96 11.70 -21.76
N PRO A 220 1.90 10.85 -22.22
CA PRO A 220 2.02 10.50 -23.63
C PRO A 220 0.80 9.73 -24.13
N PRO A 221 0.37 9.94 -25.40
CA PRO A 221 -0.70 9.15 -26.00
C PRO A 221 -0.46 7.64 -25.92
N THR A 222 0.79 7.20 -26.13
CA THR A 222 1.19 5.79 -26.01
C THR A 222 0.92 5.18 -24.64
N PHE A 223 1.01 5.98 -23.57
CA PHE A 223 0.69 5.54 -22.22
C PHE A 223 -0.83 5.39 -22.04
N ILE A 224 -1.61 6.35 -22.54
CA ILE A 224 -3.09 6.29 -22.51
C ILE A 224 -3.59 5.07 -23.28
N ASP A 225 -3.06 4.85 -24.48
CA ASP A 225 -3.43 3.70 -25.32
C ASP A 225 -3.07 2.38 -24.64
N GLY A 226 -1.91 2.31 -23.97
CA GLY A 226 -1.52 1.14 -23.19
C GLY A 226 -2.45 0.88 -22.00
N LEU A 227 -2.89 1.95 -21.31
CA LEU A 227 -3.89 1.84 -20.25
C LEU A 227 -5.23 1.31 -20.78
N ALA A 228 -5.66 1.77 -21.95
CA ALA A 228 -6.88 1.28 -22.59
C ALA A 228 -6.77 -0.21 -22.94
N ARG A 229 -5.66 -0.63 -23.56
CA ARG A 229 -5.42 -2.04 -23.92
C ARG A 229 -5.41 -2.96 -22.70
N VAL A 230 -4.72 -2.58 -21.64
CA VAL A 230 -4.65 -3.43 -20.45
C VAL A 230 -5.96 -3.45 -19.67
N THR A 231 -6.69 -2.34 -19.62
CA THR A 231 -8.03 -2.29 -19.01
C THR A 231 -8.98 -3.22 -19.74
N ALA A 232 -9.03 -3.15 -21.08
CA ALA A 232 -9.85 -4.04 -21.89
C ALA A 232 -9.50 -5.52 -21.70
N ARG A 233 -8.20 -5.86 -21.62
CA ARG A 233 -7.75 -7.22 -21.32
C ARG A 233 -8.22 -7.68 -19.94
N GLU A 234 -8.02 -6.85 -18.91
CA GLU A 234 -8.39 -7.18 -17.53
C GLU A 234 -9.92 -7.30 -17.36
N GLU A 235 -10.69 -6.48 -18.06
CA GLU A 235 -12.16 -6.58 -18.10
C GLU A 235 -12.63 -7.87 -18.78
N ALA A 236 -12.00 -8.25 -19.90
CA ALA A 236 -12.28 -9.53 -20.56
C ALA A 236 -11.92 -10.72 -19.66
N GLU A 237 -10.75 -10.69 -19.01
CA GLU A 237 -10.32 -11.72 -18.05
C GLU A 237 -11.22 -11.76 -16.81
N ALA A 238 -11.69 -10.61 -16.31
CA ALA A 238 -12.66 -10.54 -15.21
C ALA A 238 -14.00 -11.14 -15.62
N LYS A 239 -14.52 -10.79 -16.81
CA LYS A 239 -15.76 -11.35 -17.35
C LYS A 239 -15.67 -12.87 -17.51
N ALA A 240 -14.57 -13.37 -18.07
CA ALA A 240 -14.34 -14.81 -18.22
C ALA A 240 -14.27 -15.53 -16.85
N ARG A 241 -13.63 -14.90 -15.84
CA ARG A 241 -13.59 -15.44 -14.47
C ARG A 241 -14.98 -15.44 -13.81
N ASP A 242 -15.76 -14.38 -13.97
CA ASP A 242 -17.11 -14.29 -13.44
C ASP A 242 -18.03 -15.33 -14.10
N GLU A 243 -17.91 -15.54 -15.42
CA GLU A 243 -18.62 -16.60 -16.15
C GLU A 243 -18.22 -18.00 -15.67
N ALA A 244 -16.92 -18.25 -15.49
CA ALA A 244 -16.43 -19.51 -14.95
C ALA A 244 -16.88 -19.75 -13.49
N ALA A 245 -16.90 -18.70 -12.66
CA ALA A 245 -17.39 -18.78 -11.29
C ALA A 245 -18.88 -19.11 -11.23
N ARG A 246 -19.71 -18.45 -12.07
CA ARG A 246 -21.14 -18.77 -12.20
C ARG A 246 -21.36 -20.21 -12.68
N ALA A 247 -20.57 -20.68 -13.64
CA ALA A 247 -20.64 -22.05 -14.12
C ALA A 247 -20.25 -23.06 -13.02
N ALA A 248 -19.20 -22.77 -12.25
CA ALA A 248 -18.77 -23.60 -11.13
C ALA A 248 -19.82 -23.64 -10.00
N GLU A 249 -20.44 -22.49 -9.71
CA GLU A 249 -21.54 -22.37 -8.76
C GLU A 249 -22.78 -23.16 -9.24
N GLN A 250 -23.14 -23.05 -10.51
CA GLN A 250 -24.24 -23.84 -11.08
C GLN A 250 -23.96 -25.34 -10.99
N ALA A 251 -22.74 -25.78 -11.30
CA ALA A 251 -22.34 -27.17 -11.17
C ALA A 251 -22.34 -27.66 -9.71
N LEU A 252 -21.89 -26.82 -8.77
CA LEU A 252 -21.96 -27.08 -7.33
C LEU A 252 -23.40 -27.20 -6.87
N ARG A 253 -24.26 -26.28 -7.31
CA ARG A 253 -25.69 -26.28 -6.99
C ARG A 253 -26.35 -27.58 -7.42
N THR A 254 -26.09 -28.04 -8.64
CA THR A 254 -26.60 -29.35 -9.11
C THR A 254 -26.15 -30.49 -8.20
N ARG A 255 -24.91 -30.44 -7.66
CA ARG A 255 -24.42 -31.45 -6.71
C ARG A 255 -25.10 -31.35 -5.34
N ILE A 256 -25.31 -30.15 -4.82
CA ILE A 256 -26.01 -29.93 -3.55
C ILE A 256 -27.47 -30.39 -3.66
N GLU A 257 -28.17 -30.03 -4.72
CA GLU A 257 -29.55 -30.47 -4.97
C GLU A 257 -29.64 -32.00 -5.11
N ALA A 258 -28.71 -32.62 -5.83
CA ALA A 258 -28.63 -34.08 -5.93
C ALA A 258 -28.36 -34.76 -4.57
N GLU A 259 -27.48 -34.18 -3.75
CA GLU A 259 -27.16 -34.68 -2.42
C GLU A 259 -28.34 -34.52 -1.44
N LEU A 260 -29.02 -33.37 -1.49
CA LEU A 260 -30.22 -33.10 -0.70
C LEU A 260 -31.38 -34.00 -1.12
N ALA A 261 -31.58 -34.24 -2.42
CA ALA A 261 -32.57 -35.19 -2.91
C ALA A 261 -32.24 -36.64 -2.47
N ARG A 262 -30.95 -37.01 -2.49
CA ARG A 262 -30.48 -38.31 -1.97
C ARG A 262 -30.74 -38.45 -0.47
N LYS A 263 -30.50 -37.39 0.31
CA LYS A 263 -30.79 -37.36 1.76
C LYS A 263 -32.29 -37.26 2.07
N ALA A 264 -33.10 -36.66 1.21
CA ALA A 264 -34.57 -36.70 1.35
C ALA A 264 -35.13 -38.12 1.17
N SER A 265 -34.40 -39.01 0.49
CA SER A 265 -34.74 -40.44 0.36
C SER A 265 -34.18 -41.36 1.46
N GLY A 266 -33.48 -40.83 2.47
CA GLY A 266 -32.94 -41.59 3.61
C GLY A 266 -32.71 -40.72 4.86
N ASP A 267 -33.37 -41.09 5.95
CA ASP A 267 -33.64 -40.32 7.17
C ASP A 267 -32.55 -39.36 7.73
N SER A 268 -33.04 -38.14 8.06
CA SER A 268 -32.58 -37.07 8.96
C SER A 268 -31.22 -36.36 8.80
N GLY A 269 -31.25 -35.01 8.73
CA GLY A 269 -30.18 -34.19 9.34
C GLY A 269 -29.64 -32.95 8.62
N ALA A 270 -30.15 -32.49 7.47
CA ALA A 270 -29.75 -31.19 6.91
C ALA A 270 -30.76 -30.11 7.33
N ALA A 271 -30.44 -29.33 8.37
CA ALA A 271 -31.19 -28.12 8.67
C ALA A 271 -31.17 -27.20 7.44
N ALA A 272 -32.34 -26.76 6.98
CA ALA A 272 -32.46 -25.84 5.86
C ALA A 272 -31.70 -24.54 6.20
N VAL A 273 -30.59 -24.29 5.51
CA VAL A 273 -29.75 -23.11 5.71
C VAL A 273 -30.44 -21.84 5.19
N ASP A 274 -31.44 -21.99 4.33
CA ASP A 274 -32.32 -20.91 3.89
C ASP A 274 -33.78 -21.21 4.26
N THR A 275 -34.40 -20.31 5.00
CA THR A 275 -35.81 -20.37 5.40
C THR A 275 -36.62 -19.17 4.90
N PHE A 276 -36.03 -18.29 4.08
CA PHE A 276 -36.65 -17.04 3.66
C PHE A 276 -37.49 -17.14 2.39
N GLY A 277 -37.46 -18.28 1.70
CA GLY A 277 -38.20 -18.48 0.45
C GLY A 277 -37.67 -17.66 -0.73
N VAL A 278 -36.40 -17.26 -0.67
CA VAL A 278 -35.72 -16.53 -1.76
C VAL A 278 -35.27 -17.55 -2.81
N ASP A 279 -35.62 -17.30 -4.08
CA ASP A 279 -35.07 -18.09 -5.17
C ASP A 279 -33.64 -17.62 -5.50
N TRP A 280 -32.66 -18.13 -4.74
CA TRP A 280 -31.25 -17.82 -4.96
C TRP A 280 -30.74 -18.25 -6.35
N ALA A 281 -31.50 -19.05 -7.11
CA ALA A 281 -31.21 -19.33 -8.51
C ALA A 281 -31.21 -18.08 -9.39
N ALA A 282 -32.14 -17.17 -9.09
CA ALA A 282 -32.41 -15.98 -9.87
C ALA A 282 -31.60 -14.78 -9.41
N VAL A 283 -30.89 -14.90 -8.27
CA VAL A 283 -30.06 -13.83 -7.69
C VAL A 283 -28.61 -14.02 -8.14
N PRO A 284 -27.99 -13.06 -8.84
CA PRO A 284 -26.62 -13.18 -9.29
C PRO A 284 -25.65 -13.16 -8.10
N ALA A 285 -24.69 -14.08 -8.10
CA ALA A 285 -23.60 -14.08 -7.14
C ALA A 285 -22.49 -13.12 -7.54
N LYS A 286 -21.90 -12.47 -6.54
CA LYS A 286 -20.70 -11.67 -6.64
C LYS A 286 -19.62 -12.26 -5.75
N THR A 287 -18.46 -12.58 -6.32
CA THR A 287 -17.30 -12.98 -5.52
C THR A 287 -16.64 -11.75 -4.91
N VAL A 288 -16.50 -11.77 -3.58
CA VAL A 288 -15.72 -10.82 -2.78
C VAL A 288 -14.52 -11.56 -2.21
N THR A 289 -13.31 -11.14 -2.57
CA THR A 289 -12.09 -11.73 -1.99
C THR A 289 -11.78 -11.06 -0.65
N LEU A 290 -11.72 -11.86 0.41
CA LEU A 290 -11.24 -11.49 1.74
C LEU A 290 -9.80 -11.95 1.89
N PHE A 291 -8.97 -11.20 2.60
CA PHE A 291 -7.57 -11.56 2.82
C PHE A 291 -7.21 -11.49 4.31
N TYR A 292 -6.17 -12.22 4.68
CA TYR A 292 -5.59 -12.15 6.01
C TYR A 292 -4.81 -10.83 6.18
N PRO A 293 -5.20 -9.91 7.09
CA PRO A 293 -4.66 -8.55 7.15
C PRO A 293 -3.42 -8.40 8.05
N GLY A 294 -3.01 -9.45 8.77
CA GLY A 294 -1.89 -9.41 9.71
C GLY A 294 -2.12 -8.42 10.86
N VAL A 295 -1.17 -7.50 11.08
CA VAL A 295 -1.30 -6.41 12.07
C VAL A 295 -1.48 -5.02 11.43
N SER A 296 -2.07 -4.97 10.23
CA SER A 296 -2.31 -3.71 9.49
C SER A 296 -3.45 -2.90 10.12
N SER A 297 -3.16 -2.12 11.16
CA SER A 297 -4.16 -1.28 11.85
C SER A 297 -4.53 -0.02 11.05
N PHE A 298 -5.57 0.67 11.50
CA PHE A 298 -5.99 1.95 10.93
C PHE A 298 -4.91 3.03 11.05
N GLU A 299 -4.15 3.04 12.15
CA GLU A 299 -3.03 3.96 12.29
C GLU A 299 -1.90 3.62 11.31
N TRP A 300 -1.65 2.33 11.06
CA TRP A 300 -0.63 1.87 10.09
C TRP A 300 -0.91 2.42 8.69
N ILE A 301 -2.17 2.39 8.25
CA ILE A 301 -2.60 2.88 6.94
C ILE A 301 -2.31 4.39 6.78
N GLN A 302 -2.38 5.15 7.88
CA GLN A 302 -2.32 6.61 7.89
C GLN A 302 -0.90 7.17 8.05
N VAL A 303 0.12 6.34 8.26
CA VAL A 303 1.48 6.82 8.46
C VAL A 303 2.34 6.49 7.23
N ALA A 304 2.79 7.53 6.52
CA ALA A 304 3.58 7.39 5.28
C ALA A 304 4.90 6.62 5.46
N ARG A 305 5.45 6.61 6.68
CA ARG A 305 6.59 5.78 7.05
C ARG A 305 6.27 4.29 6.93
N ASP A 306 5.11 3.88 7.43
CA ASP A 306 4.73 2.48 7.59
C ASP A 306 3.96 1.96 6.35
N HIS A 307 3.16 2.82 5.74
CA HIS A 307 2.35 2.53 4.56
C HIS A 307 2.51 3.62 3.49
N THR A 308 3.10 3.28 2.35
CA THR A 308 3.35 4.23 1.26
C THR A 308 2.07 4.78 0.62
N GLY A 309 0.92 4.10 0.77
CA GLY A 309 -0.38 4.59 0.31
C GLY A 309 -1.04 5.63 1.23
N ALA A 310 -0.44 5.94 2.39
CA ALA A 310 -1.02 6.88 3.35
C ALA A 310 -1.33 8.26 2.75
N ARG A 311 -0.50 8.73 1.80
CA ARG A 311 -0.73 10.01 1.14
C ARG A 311 -2.01 10.03 0.31
N GLY A 312 -2.24 9.01 -0.51
CA GLY A 312 -3.44 8.90 -1.33
C GLY A 312 -4.69 8.81 -0.44
N PHE A 313 -4.62 7.95 0.58
CA PHE A 313 -5.68 7.81 1.57
C PHE A 313 -6.01 9.11 2.32
N LEU A 314 -4.99 9.84 2.78
CA LEU A 314 -5.17 11.02 3.62
C LEU A 314 -5.51 12.30 2.84
N ARG A 315 -4.88 12.51 1.68
CA ARG A 315 -4.91 13.80 0.96
C ARG A 315 -5.84 13.80 -0.24
N THR A 316 -5.93 12.69 -0.97
CA THR A 316 -6.78 12.60 -2.17
C THR A 316 -8.05 11.78 -1.93
N GLY A 317 -8.19 11.18 -0.75
CA GLY A 317 -9.39 10.44 -0.37
C GLY A 317 -9.54 9.11 -1.11
N GLU A 318 -8.44 8.55 -1.61
CA GLU A 318 -8.46 7.25 -2.29
C GLU A 318 -8.90 6.14 -1.35
N ARG A 319 -9.75 5.26 -1.87
CA ARG A 319 -10.21 4.09 -1.13
C ARG A 319 -9.22 2.94 -1.23
N CYS A 320 -9.22 2.02 -0.27
CA CYS A 320 -8.27 0.90 -0.28
C CYS A 320 -8.45 0.03 -1.53
N ASN A 321 -9.68 -0.19 -1.97
CA ASN A 321 -10.04 -1.00 -3.14
C ASN A 321 -9.50 -0.40 -4.45
N GLU A 322 -9.36 0.92 -4.55
CA GLU A 322 -8.80 1.59 -5.73
C GLU A 322 -7.30 1.35 -5.90
N CYS A 323 -6.60 1.06 -4.80
CA CYS A 323 -5.17 0.78 -4.80
C CYS A 323 -4.87 -0.73 -4.72
N HIS A 324 -5.67 -1.48 -3.95
CA HIS A 324 -5.39 -2.87 -3.57
C HIS A 324 -6.37 -3.89 -4.16
N GLY A 325 -7.48 -3.48 -4.77
CA GLY A 325 -8.55 -4.39 -5.21
C GLY A 325 -8.08 -5.49 -6.17
N LYS A 326 -7.05 -5.23 -6.96
CA LYS A 326 -6.46 -6.19 -7.92
C LYS A 326 -5.30 -7.02 -7.35
N GLU A 327 -4.86 -6.77 -6.12
CA GLU A 327 -3.71 -7.44 -5.47
C GLU A 327 -4.04 -8.07 -4.11
N VAL A 328 -5.33 -8.15 -3.74
CA VAL A 328 -5.80 -8.68 -2.44
C VAL A 328 -5.22 -10.07 -2.12
N LYS A 329 -5.18 -10.99 -3.10
CA LYS A 329 -4.64 -12.35 -2.92
C LYS A 329 -3.13 -12.37 -2.69
N ASP A 330 -2.40 -11.52 -3.40
CA ASP A 330 -0.94 -11.37 -3.23
C ASP A 330 -0.60 -10.79 -1.86
N ILE A 331 -1.40 -9.81 -1.40
CA ILE A 331 -1.27 -9.22 -0.07
C ILE A 331 -1.45 -10.30 1.00
N GLY A 332 -2.54 -11.05 0.95
CA GLY A 332 -2.80 -12.14 1.90
C GLY A 332 -1.65 -13.16 1.94
N SER A 333 -1.15 -13.56 0.76
CA SER A 333 -0.03 -14.51 0.64
C SER A 333 1.26 -14.01 1.28
N LYS A 334 1.56 -12.72 1.12
CA LYS A 334 2.75 -12.10 1.71
C LYS A 334 2.64 -11.89 3.23
N LEU A 335 1.43 -11.69 3.74
CA LEU A 335 1.20 -11.49 5.17
C LEU A 335 1.26 -12.81 5.93
N VAL A 336 0.65 -13.89 5.41
CA VAL A 336 0.73 -15.20 6.06
C VAL A 336 2.14 -15.80 6.09
N SER A 337 3.01 -15.40 5.15
CA SER A 337 4.40 -15.85 5.15
C SER A 337 5.24 -15.25 6.29
N GLY A 338 4.72 -14.25 7.02
CA GLY A 338 5.47 -13.53 8.05
C GLY A 338 6.54 -12.59 7.50
N THR A 339 6.70 -12.49 6.17
CA THR A 339 7.76 -11.65 5.56
C THR A 339 7.49 -10.16 5.75
N LYS A 340 6.23 -9.76 5.93
CA LYS A 340 5.84 -8.37 6.15
C LYS A 340 4.64 -8.29 7.08
N ASN A 341 4.67 -7.35 8.02
CA ASN A 341 3.54 -6.93 8.86
C ASN A 341 2.72 -8.07 9.50
N GLU A 342 3.38 -9.16 9.88
CA GLU A 342 2.84 -10.24 10.69
C GLU A 342 3.95 -10.79 11.62
N PRO A 343 3.95 -10.42 12.91
CA PRO A 343 4.98 -10.84 13.84
C PRO A 343 4.80 -12.28 14.35
N THR A 344 3.60 -12.85 14.27
CA THR A 344 3.29 -14.20 14.78
C THR A 344 2.55 -15.01 13.69
N PRO A 345 3.23 -15.38 12.60
CA PRO A 345 2.59 -16.12 11.51
C PRO A 345 2.11 -17.50 11.99
N ILE A 346 0.96 -17.93 11.48
CA ILE A 346 0.38 -19.25 11.76
C ILE A 346 0.74 -20.17 10.57
N PRO A 347 1.56 -21.22 10.78
CA PRO A 347 1.94 -22.13 9.71
C PRO A 347 0.71 -22.77 9.05
N GLY A 348 0.65 -22.77 7.72
CA GLY A 348 -0.47 -23.34 6.97
C GLY A 348 -1.73 -22.47 6.92
N LYS A 349 -1.74 -21.28 7.56
CA LYS A 349 -2.89 -20.39 7.50
C LYS A 349 -3.20 -19.97 6.07
N ARG A 350 -4.46 -20.12 5.69
CA ARG A 350 -4.96 -19.72 4.38
C ARG A 350 -4.77 -18.22 4.15
N PRO A 351 -4.22 -17.78 3.00
CA PRO A 351 -3.96 -16.36 2.73
C PRO A 351 -5.20 -15.51 2.37
N TRP A 352 -6.19 -16.10 1.68
CA TRP A 352 -7.41 -15.41 1.26
C TRP A 352 -8.61 -16.37 1.19
N ILE A 353 -9.81 -15.81 1.27
CA ILE A 353 -11.09 -16.52 1.08
C ILE A 353 -11.85 -15.83 -0.04
N ASP A 354 -12.30 -16.57 -1.03
CA ASP A 354 -13.24 -16.07 -2.03
C ASP A 354 -14.66 -16.33 -1.52
N LEU A 355 -15.32 -15.27 -1.05
CA LEU A 355 -16.67 -15.28 -0.52
C LEU A 355 -17.67 -15.00 -1.65
N SER A 356 -18.52 -15.96 -1.98
CA SER A 356 -19.68 -15.70 -2.83
C SER A 356 -20.71 -14.91 -2.03
N VAL A 357 -21.21 -13.80 -2.56
CA VAL A 357 -22.24 -12.96 -1.95
C VAL A 357 -23.38 -12.79 -2.94
N GLN A 358 -24.58 -13.16 -2.53
CA GLN A 358 -25.83 -12.89 -3.24
C GLN A 358 -26.69 -11.96 -2.38
N ALA A 359 -27.32 -10.97 -3.00
CA ALA A 359 -28.18 -10.02 -2.31
C ALA A 359 -29.52 -9.84 -3.04
N ALA A 360 -30.60 -9.90 -2.28
CA ALA A 360 -31.96 -9.68 -2.76
C ALA A 360 -32.75 -8.81 -1.79
N GLN A 361 -33.80 -8.14 -2.26
CA GLN A 361 -34.65 -7.30 -1.42
C GLN A 361 -36.10 -7.32 -1.91
N ASP A 362 -37.06 -7.18 -1.00
CA ASP A 362 -38.49 -7.25 -1.31
C ASP A 362 -39.29 -5.97 -1.00
N GLY A 363 -38.57 -4.86 -0.78
CA GLY A 363 -39.09 -3.56 -0.36
C GLY A 363 -39.24 -3.41 1.15
N THR A 364 -39.14 -4.51 1.91
CA THR A 364 -39.22 -4.50 3.38
C THR A 364 -37.93 -4.99 4.01
N ASP A 365 -37.36 -6.06 3.47
CA ASP A 365 -36.20 -6.76 3.99
C ASP A 365 -35.09 -6.87 2.93
N LEU A 366 -33.85 -6.81 3.40
CA LEU A 366 -32.64 -7.23 2.68
C LEU A 366 -32.33 -8.67 3.05
N PHE A 367 -32.15 -9.50 2.03
CA PHE A 367 -31.72 -10.89 2.14
C PHE A 367 -30.32 -11.03 1.57
N LEU A 368 -29.44 -11.71 2.30
CA LEU A 368 -28.07 -11.99 1.89
C LEU A 368 -27.79 -13.49 2.01
N ARG A 369 -27.08 -14.03 1.03
CA ARG A 369 -26.56 -15.40 1.05
C ARG A 369 -25.07 -15.38 0.78
N PHE A 370 -24.35 -16.20 1.53
CA PHE A 370 -22.90 -16.26 1.53
C PHE A 370 -22.42 -17.68 1.37
N GLU A 371 -21.36 -17.88 0.59
CA GLU A 371 -20.68 -19.17 0.52
C GLU A 371 -19.17 -19.06 0.40
N TRP A 372 -18.45 -19.96 1.06
CA TRP A 372 -17.00 -20.13 0.88
C TRP A 372 -16.56 -21.57 1.13
N SER A 373 -15.41 -21.95 0.60
CA SER A 373 -14.83 -23.28 0.83
C SER A 373 -14.30 -23.42 2.25
N ASP A 374 -14.62 -24.53 2.89
CA ASP A 374 -13.99 -25.00 4.13
C ASP A 374 -12.56 -25.50 3.83
N THR A 375 -11.69 -25.45 4.83
CA THR A 375 -10.32 -25.96 4.71
C THR A 375 -9.88 -26.69 5.98
N PRO A 376 -8.97 -27.68 5.88
CA PRO A 376 -8.43 -28.35 7.06
C PRO A 376 -7.84 -27.37 8.06
N HIS A 377 -8.03 -27.66 9.35
CA HIS A 377 -7.58 -26.77 10.42
C HIS A 377 -6.05 -26.62 10.44
N ALA A 378 -5.55 -25.38 10.50
CA ALA A 378 -4.13 -25.09 10.73
C ALA A 378 -3.92 -24.74 12.21
N PRO A 379 -3.27 -25.62 13.01
CA PRO A 379 -3.11 -25.39 14.44
C PRO A 379 -2.35 -24.10 14.75
N VAL A 380 -2.92 -23.29 15.64
CA VAL A 380 -2.32 -22.05 16.10
C VAL A 380 -1.20 -22.37 17.10
N PRO A 381 0.06 -22.00 16.82
CA PRO A 381 1.21 -22.50 17.60
C PRO A 381 1.31 -21.89 19.01
N PHE A 382 0.61 -20.79 19.27
CA PHE A 382 0.64 -20.06 20.55
C PHE A 382 -0.66 -20.18 21.36
N VAL A 383 -1.54 -21.13 21.01
CA VAL A 383 -2.77 -21.43 21.75
C VAL A 383 -2.81 -22.90 22.10
N GLU A 384 -3.06 -23.23 23.36
CA GLU A 384 -3.23 -24.60 23.81
C GLU A 384 -4.40 -25.28 23.08
N GLY A 385 -4.17 -26.48 22.54
CA GLY A 385 -5.15 -27.16 21.68
C GLY A 385 -5.29 -26.60 20.26
N GLY A 386 -4.50 -25.57 19.89
CA GLY A 386 -4.39 -25.05 18.54
C GLY A 386 -5.59 -24.24 18.03
N LYS A 387 -6.66 -24.10 18.81
CA LYS A 387 -7.93 -23.45 18.42
C LYS A 387 -8.21 -22.21 19.26
N MET A 388 -8.31 -21.03 18.64
CA MET A 388 -8.61 -19.78 19.37
C MET A 388 -10.07 -19.71 19.84
N ASP A 389 -11.00 -20.22 19.04
CA ASP A 389 -12.41 -20.35 19.36
C ASP A 389 -12.84 -21.82 19.17
N PRO A 390 -12.64 -22.70 20.18
CA PRO A 390 -12.92 -24.12 20.05
C PRO A 390 -14.37 -24.48 19.72
N GLN A 391 -15.31 -23.54 19.94
CA GLN A 391 -16.75 -23.76 19.75
C GLN A 391 -17.20 -23.50 18.31
N HIS A 392 -16.51 -22.61 17.59
CA HIS A 392 -16.95 -22.17 16.27
C HIS A 392 -15.79 -22.27 15.27
N ALA A 393 -15.85 -23.28 14.41
CA ALA A 393 -14.87 -23.48 13.34
C ALA A 393 -14.84 -22.32 12.34
N SER A 394 -16.00 -21.74 12.04
CA SER A 394 -16.12 -20.57 11.18
C SER A 394 -17.19 -19.60 11.68
N LYS A 395 -16.99 -18.30 11.49
CA LYS A 395 -17.96 -17.23 11.82
C LYS A 395 -17.96 -16.20 10.70
N LEU A 396 -19.15 -15.68 10.36
CA LEU A 396 -19.30 -14.61 9.37
C LEU A 396 -19.73 -13.32 10.08
N SER A 397 -19.14 -12.20 9.71
CA SER A 397 -19.57 -10.87 10.13
C SER A 397 -19.69 -9.91 8.95
N MET A 398 -20.65 -9.00 9.03
CA MET A 398 -20.82 -7.89 8.10
C MET A 398 -20.87 -6.59 8.89
N MET A 399 -20.23 -5.54 8.38
CA MET A 399 -20.39 -4.18 8.91
C MET A 399 -20.98 -3.24 7.88
N ILE A 400 -21.77 -2.28 8.37
CA ILE A 400 -22.33 -1.18 7.58
C ILE A 400 -21.95 0.12 8.26
N ALA A 401 -21.32 1.02 7.52
CA ALA A 401 -20.93 2.32 8.05
C ALA A 401 -22.12 3.28 8.12
N GLY A 402 -22.25 3.95 9.27
CA GLY A 402 -23.14 5.08 9.43
C GLY A 402 -22.64 6.30 8.65
N PRO A 403 -23.54 7.24 8.29
CA PRO A 403 -23.24 8.34 7.37
C PRO A 403 -22.24 9.35 7.93
N ALA A 404 -22.05 9.41 9.25
CA ALA A 404 -21.14 10.35 9.91
C ALA A 404 -19.86 9.67 10.45
N VAL A 405 -19.52 8.48 9.96
CA VAL A 405 -18.25 7.83 10.31
C VAL A 405 -17.13 8.38 9.42
N ALA A 406 -16.17 9.05 10.06
CA ALA A 406 -15.03 9.64 9.39
C ALA A 406 -14.22 8.55 8.68
N ARG A 407 -13.91 8.81 7.41
CA ARG A 407 -13.12 7.94 6.54
C ARG A 407 -13.70 6.56 6.26
N ALA A 408 -14.97 6.31 6.59
CA ALA A 408 -15.60 5.03 6.29
C ALA A 408 -15.61 4.74 4.79
N GLU A 409 -15.81 5.74 3.94
CA GLU A 409 -15.79 5.53 2.49
C GLU A 409 -14.42 5.08 1.95
N GLN A 410 -13.32 5.50 2.58
CA GLN A 410 -11.97 5.09 2.18
C GLN A 410 -11.52 3.77 2.83
N GLY A 411 -11.87 3.56 4.10
CA GLY A 411 -11.35 2.48 4.93
C GLY A 411 -12.34 1.36 5.27
N GLY A 412 -13.64 1.57 5.06
CA GLY A 412 -14.69 0.61 5.44
C GLY A 412 -14.55 0.12 6.89
N CYS A 413 -14.57 -1.19 7.09
CA CYS A 413 -14.42 -1.81 8.41
C CYS A 413 -13.10 -1.47 9.13
N TRP A 414 -12.06 -1.08 8.39
CA TRP A 414 -10.74 -0.82 8.95
C TRP A 414 -10.71 0.36 9.90
N VAL A 415 -11.62 1.33 9.75
CA VAL A 415 -11.73 2.49 10.65
C VAL A 415 -12.01 2.09 12.10
N THR A 416 -12.36 0.81 12.34
CA THR A 416 -12.57 0.24 13.68
C THR A 416 -11.43 -0.61 14.23
N CYS A 417 -10.38 -0.85 13.44
CA CYS A 417 -9.31 -1.79 13.75
C CYS A 417 -8.04 -1.02 14.14
N HIS A 418 -7.79 -0.89 15.44
CA HIS A 418 -6.70 -0.06 15.95
C HIS A 418 -5.50 -0.90 16.44
N HIS A 419 -4.32 -0.29 16.56
CA HIS A 419 -3.09 -1.01 16.95
C HIS A 419 -3.07 -1.48 18.41
N ASP A 420 -3.95 -0.91 19.22
CA ASP A 420 -4.09 -1.11 20.66
C ASP A 420 -5.27 -2.02 21.05
N VAL A 421 -5.99 -2.58 20.06
CA VAL A 421 -7.02 -3.59 20.34
C VAL A 421 -6.37 -4.92 20.66
N ARG A 422 -7.04 -5.76 21.46
CA ARG A 422 -6.58 -7.08 21.90
C ARG A 422 -5.99 -7.87 20.73
N SER A 423 -4.93 -8.61 21.01
CA SER A 423 -4.11 -9.37 20.05
C SER A 423 -3.29 -8.54 19.05
N MET A 424 -3.41 -7.21 19.03
CA MET A 424 -2.53 -6.32 18.24
C MET A 424 -1.28 -5.90 19.05
N PRO A 425 -0.19 -5.46 18.38
CA PRO A 425 1.10 -5.20 19.02
C PRO A 425 1.10 -4.27 20.23
N ASP A 426 0.29 -3.22 20.25
CA ASP A 426 0.27 -2.24 21.35
C ASP A 426 -0.80 -2.56 22.41
N ALA A 427 -1.53 -3.68 22.29
CA ALA A 427 -2.59 -4.06 23.23
C ALA A 427 -2.10 -4.19 24.67
N ALA A 428 -0.88 -4.71 24.88
CA ALA A 428 -0.29 -4.90 26.21
C ALA A 428 0.03 -3.58 26.92
N ARG A 429 0.02 -2.45 26.20
CA ARG A 429 0.24 -1.10 26.73
C ARG A 429 -1.06 -0.41 27.13
N VAL A 430 -2.20 -1.12 27.01
CA VAL A 430 -3.51 -0.66 27.46
C VAL A 430 -3.92 -1.46 28.68
N ASP A 431 -4.20 -0.77 29.78
CA ASP A 431 -4.90 -1.36 30.93
C ASP A 431 -6.41 -1.14 30.77
N PRO A 432 -7.19 -2.17 30.38
CA PRO A 432 -8.64 -2.03 30.22
C PRO A 432 -9.38 -1.82 31.54
N THR A 433 -8.76 -2.10 32.70
CA THR A 433 -9.37 -1.95 34.02
C THR A 433 -9.28 -0.51 34.55
N ALA A 434 -8.38 0.29 33.99
CA ALA A 434 -8.15 1.69 34.38
C ALA A 434 -9.17 2.69 33.78
N ALA A 435 -10.28 2.21 33.20
CA ALA A 435 -11.25 3.02 32.45
C ALA A 435 -12.60 3.19 33.19
N PRO A 436 -12.71 4.07 34.20
CA PRO A 436 -13.98 4.36 34.84
C PRO A 436 -14.90 5.09 33.84
N GLY A 437 -15.99 4.43 33.41
CA GLY A 437 -16.97 4.98 32.47
C GLY A 437 -17.12 4.21 31.15
N LEU A 438 -16.05 3.57 30.66
CA LEU A 438 -16.13 2.64 29.51
C LEU A 438 -16.80 1.32 29.93
N LEU A 439 -16.49 0.89 31.16
CA LEU A 439 -17.05 -0.28 31.84
C LEU A 439 -18.41 0.00 32.51
N ALA A 440 -18.85 1.27 32.55
CA ALA A 440 -20.09 1.65 33.24
C ALA A 440 -21.35 1.19 32.50
N ASP A 441 -21.25 0.98 31.19
CA ASP A 441 -22.20 0.16 30.46
C ASP A 441 -21.81 -1.30 30.70
N ALA A 442 -22.52 -1.99 31.61
CA ALA A 442 -22.25 -3.36 32.06
C ALA A 442 -22.40 -4.47 30.98
N ARG A 443 -22.09 -4.19 29.71
CA ARG A 443 -22.45 -5.03 28.55
C ARG A 443 -21.29 -5.59 27.72
N ASP A 444 -20.07 -5.70 28.26
CA ASP A 444 -19.21 -6.77 27.76
C ASP A 444 -18.13 -7.18 28.78
N ALA A 445 -18.23 -8.40 29.31
CA ALA A 445 -17.11 -9.09 29.94
C ALA A 445 -15.89 -9.21 28.98
N ALA A 446 -16.09 -8.95 27.68
CA ALA A 446 -15.04 -8.91 26.67
C ALA A 446 -14.02 -7.76 26.84
N ILE A 447 -14.35 -6.65 27.53
CA ILE A 447 -13.38 -5.56 27.78
C ILE A 447 -12.30 -6.01 28.77
N ALA A 448 -12.65 -6.89 29.71
CA ALA A 448 -11.67 -7.49 30.62
C ALA A 448 -10.58 -8.28 29.88
N GLN A 449 -10.84 -8.69 28.62
CA GLN A 449 -9.88 -9.35 27.73
C GLN A 449 -9.16 -8.36 26.79
N GLY A 450 -9.34 -7.05 27.00
CA GLY A 450 -8.77 -5.97 26.19
C GLY A 450 -9.77 -5.29 25.24
N LEU A 451 -9.36 -4.14 24.70
CA LEU A 451 -10.14 -3.40 23.69
C LEU A 451 -10.41 -4.27 22.46
N THR A 452 -11.55 -4.10 21.79
CA THR A 452 -11.92 -4.95 20.64
C THR A 452 -11.98 -4.17 19.33
N LYS A 453 -12.95 -3.27 19.22
CA LYS A 453 -13.16 -2.35 18.10
C LYS A 453 -13.76 -1.06 18.64
N TYR A 454 -13.37 0.07 18.09
CA TYR A 454 -13.91 1.39 18.41
C TYR A 454 -13.71 2.32 17.23
N LEU A 455 -14.38 3.47 17.20
CA LEU A 455 -14.19 4.54 16.23
C LEU A 455 -13.31 5.64 16.83
N ALA A 456 -12.42 6.21 16.02
CA ALA A 456 -11.50 7.26 16.45
C ALA A 456 -12.23 8.47 17.06
N GLU A 457 -13.42 8.79 16.54
CA GLU A 457 -14.28 9.88 16.96
C GLU A 457 -14.78 9.76 18.40
N SER A 458 -14.80 8.54 18.94
CA SER A 458 -15.18 8.26 20.33
C SER A 458 -14.08 8.57 21.36
N ARG A 459 -12.85 8.80 20.89
CA ARG A 459 -11.66 8.98 21.74
C ARG A 459 -11.35 10.45 21.95
N GLU A 460 -10.74 10.76 23.09
CA GLU A 460 -10.23 12.11 23.35
C GLU A 460 -9.08 12.47 22.41
N ARG A 461 -8.24 11.48 22.08
CA ARG A 461 -7.12 11.60 21.13
C ARG A 461 -6.80 10.25 20.48
N ILE A 462 -6.17 10.30 19.31
CA ILE A 462 -5.54 9.13 18.66
C ILE A 462 -4.06 9.43 18.46
N ASP A 463 -3.18 8.56 18.98
CA ASP A 463 -1.75 8.59 18.66
C ASP A 463 -1.48 7.69 17.45
N LEU A 464 -1.15 8.30 16.30
CA LEU A 464 -0.84 7.55 15.08
C LEU A 464 0.55 6.91 15.09
N GLN A 465 1.46 7.37 15.96
CA GLN A 465 2.88 7.00 15.93
C GLN A 465 3.38 6.30 17.21
N GLY A 466 2.56 6.26 18.26
CA GLY A 466 2.86 5.64 19.54
C GLY A 466 3.95 6.37 20.34
N LYS A 467 4.05 7.70 20.19
CA LYS A 467 5.05 8.55 20.87
C LYS A 467 4.70 8.79 22.34
N ASP A 468 3.42 9.05 22.62
CA ASP A 468 2.93 9.46 23.93
C ASP A 468 2.10 8.36 24.62
N GLY A 469 2.07 7.16 24.04
CA GLY A 469 1.24 6.03 24.47
C GLY A 469 1.22 4.88 23.46
N PRO A 470 0.34 3.88 23.62
CA PRO A 470 0.06 2.92 22.55
C PRO A 470 -0.43 3.66 21.31
N ARG A 471 -0.04 3.17 20.14
CA ARG A 471 -0.62 3.62 18.88
C ARG A 471 -2.12 3.28 18.88
N GLY A 472 -2.96 4.30 18.71
CA GLY A 472 -4.41 4.20 18.91
C GLY A 472 -4.92 5.24 19.92
N GLY A 473 -6.15 5.07 20.38
CA GLY A 473 -6.80 5.98 21.33
C GLY A 473 -6.90 5.47 22.77
N GLY A 474 -6.51 4.22 23.00
CA GLY A 474 -6.58 3.57 24.30
C GLY A 474 -7.97 3.61 24.91
N ILE A 475 -8.00 3.85 26.22
CA ILE A 475 -9.21 3.88 27.06
C ILE A 475 -9.75 5.30 27.30
N ALA A 476 -9.08 6.35 26.80
CA ALA A 476 -9.51 7.74 26.99
C ALA A 476 -10.66 8.06 26.03
N VAL A 477 -11.89 7.99 26.56
CA VAL A 477 -13.13 8.19 25.78
C VAL A 477 -13.80 9.50 26.11
N LYS A 478 -14.50 10.05 25.12
CA LYS A 478 -15.32 11.26 25.31
C LYS A 478 -16.44 11.03 26.33
N SER A 479 -17.01 12.13 26.83
CA SER A 479 -18.09 12.11 27.81
C SER A 479 -19.34 11.40 27.29
N ALA A 480 -20.19 10.88 28.18
CA ALA A 480 -21.44 10.22 27.78
C ALA A 480 -22.37 11.11 26.92
N PRO A 481 -22.55 12.42 27.22
CA PRO A 481 -23.28 13.34 26.34
C PRO A 481 -22.66 13.47 24.94
N ASP A 482 -21.34 13.56 24.83
CA ASP A 482 -20.65 13.65 23.53
C ASP A 482 -20.82 12.36 22.72
N LEU A 483 -20.71 11.20 23.38
CA LEU A 483 -20.96 9.91 22.74
C LEU A 483 -22.42 9.77 22.30
N ALA A 484 -23.38 10.28 23.07
CA ALA A 484 -24.79 10.31 22.66
C ALA A 484 -25.01 11.22 21.44
N ALA A 485 -24.37 12.40 21.41
CA ALA A 485 -24.42 13.31 20.26
C ALA A 485 -23.82 12.67 19.00
N LEU A 486 -22.69 11.96 19.11
CA LEU A 486 -22.09 11.21 18.00
C LEU A 486 -23.03 10.11 17.47
N ARG A 487 -23.67 9.34 18.37
CA ARG A 487 -24.68 8.34 17.96
C ARG A 487 -25.84 8.98 17.21
N ALA A 488 -26.38 10.09 17.74
CA ALA A 488 -27.49 10.82 17.13
C ALA A 488 -27.12 11.41 15.76
N ALA A 489 -25.86 11.77 15.54
CA ALA A 489 -25.35 12.21 14.25
C ALA A 489 -25.12 11.06 13.25
N GLY A 490 -25.23 9.81 13.67
CA GLY A 490 -24.99 8.63 12.82
C GLY A 490 -23.53 8.16 12.80
N THR A 491 -22.69 8.60 13.74
CA THR A 491 -21.32 8.09 13.90
C THR A 491 -21.37 6.73 14.60
N ARG A 492 -21.60 5.66 13.84
CA ARG A 492 -21.55 4.27 14.30
C ARG A 492 -21.26 3.32 13.14
N MET A 493 -20.67 2.17 13.44
CA MET A 493 -20.68 1.03 12.51
C MET A 493 -21.70 0.02 13.00
N GLU A 494 -22.67 -0.35 12.17
CA GLU A 494 -23.51 -1.51 12.44
C GLU A 494 -22.68 -2.80 12.26
N LEU A 495 -22.89 -3.79 13.12
CA LEU A 495 -22.18 -5.06 13.10
C LEU A 495 -23.16 -6.22 13.24
N LEU A 496 -23.22 -7.04 12.19
CA LEU A 496 -24.03 -8.24 12.11
C LEU A 496 -23.11 -9.46 12.18
N ARG A 497 -23.48 -10.50 12.93
CA ARG A 497 -22.68 -11.73 13.06
C ARG A 497 -23.53 -12.99 13.06
N LEU A 498 -23.04 -14.00 12.33
CA LEU A 498 -23.58 -15.34 12.28
C LEU A 498 -22.55 -16.33 12.83
N ARG A 499 -23.01 -17.24 13.68
CA ARG A 499 -22.20 -18.32 14.28
C ARG A 499 -22.96 -19.65 14.20
N PRO A 500 -22.29 -20.76 13.89
CA PRO A 500 -22.96 -22.06 13.82
C PRO A 500 -23.64 -22.41 15.14
N GLY A 501 -24.90 -22.83 15.09
CA GLY A 501 -25.66 -23.24 16.28
C GLY A 501 -26.02 -22.11 17.27
N ARG A 502 -25.88 -20.83 16.88
CA ARG A 502 -26.25 -19.68 17.71
C ARG A 502 -27.22 -18.75 16.97
N PRO A 503 -28.08 -18.02 17.68
CA PRO A 503 -28.89 -16.96 17.07
C PRO A 503 -28.02 -15.92 16.36
N ALA A 504 -28.57 -15.31 15.31
CA ALA A 504 -27.95 -14.18 14.63
C ALA A 504 -27.84 -12.97 15.59
N GLU A 505 -26.73 -12.26 15.53
CA GLU A 505 -26.41 -11.15 16.45
C GLU A 505 -26.30 -9.83 15.70
N SER A 506 -26.89 -8.79 16.25
CA SER A 506 -26.88 -7.44 15.67
C SER A 506 -26.54 -6.43 16.74
N GLY A 507 -25.59 -5.54 16.43
CA GLY A 507 -25.15 -4.49 17.33
C GLY A 507 -24.38 -3.40 16.60
N SER A 508 -23.48 -2.73 17.32
CA SER A 508 -22.76 -1.57 16.78
C SER A 508 -21.37 -1.35 17.38
N VAL A 509 -20.57 -0.52 16.70
CA VAL A 509 -19.28 -0.03 17.17
C VAL A 509 -19.30 1.50 17.20
N LEU A 510 -19.02 2.06 18.38
CA LEU A 510 -18.65 3.48 18.56
C LEU A 510 -17.48 3.57 19.54
N ALA A 511 -17.72 3.64 20.85
CA ALA A 511 -16.66 3.65 21.85
C ALA A 511 -16.09 2.25 22.12
N GLN A 512 -16.92 1.24 21.85
CA GLN A 512 -16.62 -0.18 21.94
C GLN A 512 -17.56 -0.95 21.01
N ARG A 513 -17.25 -2.23 20.78
CA ARG A 513 -18.17 -3.17 20.13
C ARG A 513 -19.24 -3.62 21.12
N LEU A 514 -20.50 -3.49 20.71
CA LEU A 514 -21.67 -4.03 21.38
C LEU A 514 -22.36 -5.00 20.40
N MET A 515 -22.72 -6.19 20.86
CA MET A 515 -23.38 -7.23 20.04
C MET A 515 -24.88 -7.38 20.35
N GLU A 516 -25.47 -6.34 20.95
CA GLU A 516 -26.88 -6.27 21.31
C GLU A 516 -27.44 -4.90 20.90
N GLY A 517 -28.77 -4.81 20.82
CA GLY A 517 -29.48 -3.54 20.58
C GLY A 517 -29.31 -2.97 19.16
N GLY A 518 -28.90 -3.79 18.20
CA GLY A 518 -29.00 -3.45 16.78
C GLY A 518 -30.31 -3.93 16.15
N VAL A 519 -30.47 -3.64 14.86
CA VAL A 519 -31.62 -4.05 14.04
C VAL A 519 -31.91 -5.56 14.20
N PRO A 520 -33.17 -6.00 14.37
CA PRO A 520 -33.51 -7.40 14.55
C PRO A 520 -33.25 -8.16 13.25
N ILE A 521 -32.26 -9.04 13.28
CA ILE A 521 -31.90 -9.90 12.16
C ILE A 521 -32.27 -11.34 12.44
N THR A 522 -32.49 -12.10 11.37
CA THR A 522 -32.58 -13.58 11.43
C THR A 522 -31.61 -14.16 10.44
N GLY A 523 -30.93 -15.24 10.78
CA GLY A 523 -29.97 -15.85 9.89
C GLY A 523 -29.40 -17.14 10.45
N SER A 524 -28.74 -17.89 9.59
CA SER A 524 -28.07 -19.14 9.97
C SER A 524 -26.77 -19.30 9.19
N ILE A 525 -25.88 -20.13 9.72
CA ILE A 525 -24.64 -20.54 9.08
C ILE A 525 -24.43 -22.02 9.39
N ALA A 526 -24.12 -22.80 8.36
CA ALA A 526 -23.86 -24.23 8.50
C ALA A 526 -22.84 -24.69 7.46
N GLN A 527 -22.17 -25.80 7.77
CA GLN A 527 -21.33 -26.51 6.82
C GLN A 527 -22.20 -27.43 5.96
N VAL A 528 -22.08 -27.31 4.65
CA VAL A 528 -22.76 -28.13 3.64
C VAL A 528 -21.69 -28.74 2.74
N GLY A 529 -21.31 -29.98 3.02
CA GLY A 529 -20.18 -30.64 2.35
C GLY A 529 -18.84 -29.97 2.70
N ASP A 530 -18.08 -29.58 1.68
CA ASP A 530 -16.78 -28.90 1.79
C ASP A 530 -16.91 -27.36 1.80
N ARG A 531 -18.10 -26.84 2.09
CA ARG A 531 -18.39 -25.40 2.07
C ARG A 531 -19.16 -24.96 3.30
N TRP A 532 -18.98 -23.69 3.65
CA TRP A 532 -19.85 -22.97 4.55
C TRP A 532 -20.90 -22.22 3.75
N VAL A 533 -22.15 -22.30 4.21
CA VAL A 533 -23.28 -21.56 3.65
C VAL A 533 -23.90 -20.75 4.79
N ALA A 534 -24.14 -19.47 4.55
CA ALA A 534 -24.83 -18.60 5.50
C ALA A 534 -25.92 -17.78 4.82
N THR A 535 -27.02 -17.54 5.53
CA THR A 535 -28.11 -16.66 5.09
C THR A 535 -28.45 -15.66 6.17
N LEU A 536 -28.84 -14.47 5.75
CA LEU A 536 -29.19 -13.36 6.62
C LEU A 536 -30.39 -12.61 6.05
N ARG A 537 -31.36 -12.33 6.90
CA ARG A 537 -32.44 -11.37 6.67
C ARG A 537 -32.27 -10.20 7.62
N ARG A 538 -32.34 -9.00 7.07
CA ARG A 538 -32.24 -7.73 7.79
C ARG A 538 -33.34 -6.78 7.30
N PRO A 539 -34.20 -6.24 8.17
CA PRO A 539 -35.13 -5.18 7.79
C PRO A 539 -34.41 -4.00 7.13
N LEU A 540 -35.01 -3.41 6.09
CA LEU A 540 -34.49 -2.18 5.47
C LEU A 540 -34.70 -0.96 6.37
N LYS A 541 -35.87 -0.92 7.01
CA LYS A 541 -36.22 0.14 7.96
C LYS A 541 -35.45 -0.04 9.28
N PRO A 542 -34.99 1.05 9.89
CA PRO A 542 -34.40 1.01 11.22
C PRO A 542 -35.46 0.58 12.24
N SER A 543 -35.05 -0.11 13.31
CA SER A 543 -35.96 -0.44 14.42
C SER A 543 -35.98 0.65 15.49
N ASP A 544 -34.85 1.31 15.70
CA ASP A 544 -34.73 2.48 16.58
C ASP A 544 -34.00 3.64 15.88
N SER A 545 -34.04 4.84 16.47
CA SER A 545 -33.38 6.04 15.93
C SER A 545 -31.86 5.91 15.76
N GLY A 546 -31.25 4.93 16.44
CA GLY A 546 -29.85 4.60 16.26
C GLY A 546 -29.56 3.81 14.99
N ASP A 547 -30.51 3.04 14.45
CA ASP A 547 -30.25 2.07 13.39
C ASP A 547 -30.04 2.68 12.01
N ILE A 548 -29.23 2.00 11.18
CA ILE A 548 -29.01 2.45 9.80
C ILE A 548 -30.22 2.03 8.96
N GLY A 549 -31.03 2.98 8.54
CA GLY A 549 -32.03 2.72 7.50
C GLY A 549 -31.33 2.52 6.15
N ILE A 550 -31.59 1.39 5.47
CA ILE A 550 -31.15 1.17 4.08
C ILE A 550 -32.29 1.63 3.18
N VAL A 551 -32.11 2.75 2.50
CA VAL A 551 -33.14 3.41 1.70
C VAL A 551 -32.71 3.55 0.23
N PRO A 552 -33.67 3.62 -0.70
CA PRO A 552 -33.35 3.92 -2.10
C PRO A 552 -32.62 5.26 -2.26
N GLY A 553 -31.72 5.34 -3.24
CA GLY A 553 -30.91 6.51 -3.58
C GLY A 553 -29.67 6.72 -2.68
N ALA A 554 -29.52 5.96 -1.59
CA ALA A 554 -28.38 6.06 -0.70
C ALA A 554 -27.31 5.00 -1.00
N VAL A 555 -26.04 5.36 -0.79
CA VAL A 555 -24.89 4.45 -0.92
C VAL A 555 -24.27 4.24 0.45
N TYR A 556 -24.08 2.98 0.82
CA TYR A 556 -23.53 2.57 2.10
C TYR A 556 -22.17 1.92 1.88
N THR A 557 -21.23 2.20 2.79
CA THR A 557 -19.98 1.44 2.81
C THR A 557 -20.14 0.20 3.67
N VAL A 558 -19.84 -0.96 3.09
CA VAL A 558 -19.93 -2.26 3.76
C VAL A 558 -18.62 -3.02 3.67
N GLY A 559 -18.45 -3.98 4.56
CA GLY A 559 -17.37 -4.96 4.46
C GLY A 559 -17.68 -6.22 5.23
N PHE A 560 -16.94 -7.28 4.89
CA PHE A 560 -17.16 -8.63 5.40
C PHE A 560 -15.93 -9.14 6.12
N ALA A 561 -16.15 -9.96 7.13
CA ALA A 561 -15.10 -10.68 7.83
C ALA A 561 -15.51 -12.14 8.01
N VAL A 562 -14.56 -13.04 7.76
CA VAL A 562 -14.70 -14.47 8.05
C VAL A 562 -13.60 -14.85 9.04
N HIS A 563 -14.02 -15.23 10.24
CA HIS A 563 -13.15 -15.92 11.18
C HIS A 563 -13.21 -17.40 10.84
N ASP A 564 -12.33 -17.83 9.94
CA ASP A 564 -12.20 -19.23 9.56
C ASP A 564 -11.22 -19.96 10.49
N ASP A 565 -11.19 -21.28 10.44
CA ASP A 565 -10.12 -22.08 11.05
C ASP A 565 -10.03 -21.93 12.58
N PHE A 566 -11.18 -21.87 13.25
CA PHE A 566 -11.31 -21.61 14.69
C PHE A 566 -10.62 -20.31 15.14
N ALA A 567 -10.43 -19.35 14.24
CA ALA A 567 -9.77 -18.09 14.55
C ALA A 567 -10.66 -17.16 15.40
N ASP A 568 -10.01 -16.29 16.18
CA ASP A 568 -10.68 -15.17 16.85
C ASP A 568 -9.84 -13.88 16.73
N ALA A 569 -10.40 -12.77 17.23
CA ALA A 569 -9.74 -11.47 17.29
C ALA A 569 -9.20 -11.02 15.91
N ARG A 570 -7.93 -10.63 15.81
CA ARG A 570 -7.32 -10.13 14.56
C ARG A 570 -7.07 -11.19 13.49
N PHE A 571 -7.22 -12.47 13.82
CA PHE A 571 -6.74 -13.56 12.96
C PHE A 571 -7.72 -13.99 11.86
N HIS A 572 -8.66 -13.11 11.49
CA HIS A 572 -9.69 -13.33 10.49
C HIS A 572 -9.27 -12.84 9.10
N HIS A 573 -10.03 -13.25 8.09
CA HIS A 573 -9.98 -12.67 6.76
C HIS A 573 -11.00 -11.55 6.66
N VAL A 574 -10.67 -10.49 5.92
CA VAL A 574 -11.52 -9.30 5.80
C VAL A 574 -11.49 -8.78 4.37
N SER A 575 -12.60 -8.21 3.91
CA SER A 575 -12.72 -7.59 2.59
C SER A 575 -12.19 -6.15 2.62
N LEU A 576 -11.75 -5.63 1.47
CA LEU A 576 -11.71 -4.17 1.30
C LEU A 576 -13.13 -3.59 1.31
N GLU A 577 -13.23 -2.27 1.42
CA GLU A 577 -14.51 -1.57 1.45
C GLU A 577 -15.27 -1.73 0.12
N LEU A 578 -16.58 -1.93 0.26
CA LEU A 578 -17.52 -2.09 -0.85
C LEU A 578 -18.66 -1.10 -0.73
N ARG A 579 -19.21 -0.67 -1.86
CA ARG A 579 -20.44 0.11 -1.93
C ARG A 579 -21.65 -0.80 -2.05
N LEU A 580 -22.65 -0.56 -1.21
CA LEU A 580 -23.97 -1.19 -1.24
C LEU A 580 -25.01 -0.10 -1.52
N ALA A 581 -25.86 -0.28 -2.53
CA ALA A 581 -27.04 0.54 -2.77
C ALA A 581 -28.20 -0.36 -3.23
N LEU A 582 -29.45 -0.02 -2.84
CA LEU A 582 -30.64 -0.75 -3.28
C LEU A 582 -30.91 -0.57 -4.78
N ASP A 583 -30.53 0.59 -5.29
CA ASP A 583 -30.76 1.06 -6.64
C ASP A 583 -29.56 1.87 -7.14
N GLY A 584 -29.30 1.77 -8.45
CA GLY A 584 -28.26 2.55 -9.13
C GLY A 584 -26.94 1.82 -9.39
N ALA A 585 -26.19 2.35 -10.36
CA ALA A 585 -24.95 1.76 -10.86
C ALA A 585 -23.75 1.88 -9.90
N ALA A 586 -23.91 2.59 -8.78
CA ALA A 586 -22.84 2.82 -7.81
C ALA A 586 -22.61 1.64 -6.86
N SER A 587 -23.53 0.65 -6.82
CA SER A 587 -23.39 -0.54 -5.98
C SER A 587 -22.34 -1.49 -6.55
N GLU A 588 -21.37 -1.88 -5.73
CA GLU A 588 -20.38 -2.91 -6.04
C GLU A 588 -20.90 -4.32 -5.68
N LEU A 589 -22.01 -4.39 -4.95
CA LEU A 589 -22.79 -5.60 -4.66
C LEU A 589 -24.16 -5.51 -5.35
N PRO A 590 -24.43 -6.32 -6.39
CA PRO A 590 -25.72 -6.28 -7.08
C PRO A 590 -26.83 -6.79 -6.15
N ILE A 591 -27.92 -6.04 -6.04
CA ILE A 591 -29.11 -6.41 -5.26
C ILE A 591 -30.27 -6.67 -6.22
N THR A 592 -30.89 -7.84 -6.11
CA THR A 592 -32.05 -8.21 -6.93
C THR A 592 -33.34 -7.89 -6.21
N SER A 593 -34.21 -7.11 -6.84
CA SER A 593 -35.58 -6.92 -6.37
C SER A 593 -36.39 -8.19 -6.61
N ILE A 594 -36.96 -8.76 -5.54
CA ILE A 594 -37.82 -9.94 -5.57
C ILE A 594 -39.23 -9.58 -5.12
N ALA A 595 -40.19 -10.44 -5.45
CA ALA A 595 -41.55 -10.28 -4.94
C ALA A 595 -41.57 -10.41 -3.41
N PRO A 596 -42.44 -9.67 -2.69
CA PRO A 596 -42.64 -9.84 -1.26
C PRO A 596 -42.86 -11.31 -0.91
N SER A 597 -42.10 -11.83 0.06
CA SER A 597 -42.34 -13.19 0.54
C SER A 597 -43.78 -13.26 1.08
N ARG A 598 -44.57 -14.24 0.61
CA ARG A 598 -45.90 -14.50 1.17
C ARG A 598 -45.67 -14.98 2.60
N ARG A 599 -45.91 -14.11 3.59
CA ARG A 599 -45.79 -14.42 5.01
C ARG A 599 -46.69 -15.56 5.43
#